data_AF-A0A6I3UYP1-F1
#
_entry.id   AF-A0A6I3UYP1-F1
#
_cell.length_a   1.000
_cell.length_b   1.000
_cell.length_c   1.000
_cell.angle_alpha   90.00
_cell.angle_beta   90.00
_cell.angle_gamma   90.00
#
_symmetry.space_group_name_H-M   'P 1'
#
loop_
_entity.id
_entity.type
_entity.pdbx_description
1 polymer ?
#
loop_
_entity_poly.entity_id
_entity_poly.type
_entity_poly.pdbx_seq_one_letter_code
_entity_poly.pdbx_strand_id
1 'polypeptide(L)'
;VKESTKHNCKSIDKIMKQVIPSDTLLANLDRRFLQEAIEKIIESNGYITAKKVRHRLRGIFNYAVQYSYIENNEVDYTTIPQKPKTLEELEKKRNNFLTMQEIKALVDVLNRREYHQKYADMVLVLTLTGMRYGELTALQLKN
;
A
#
# COMPACT_ATOMS: atom_id res chain seq x y z
N VAL A 1 0.56 5.08 17.66
CA VAL A 1 0.45 4.49 16.29
C VAL A 1 -1.00 4.14 16.04
N LYS A 2 -1.56 4.44 14.85
CA LYS A 2 -2.97 4.12 14.51
C LYS A 2 -3.14 2.61 14.29
N GLU A 3 -4.32 2.05 14.58
CA GLU A 3 -4.61 0.61 14.42
C GLU A 3 -4.43 0.13 12.96
N SER A 4 -4.82 0.95 11.96
CA SER A 4 -4.61 0.62 10.55
C SER A 4 -3.12 0.45 10.19
N THR A 5 -2.24 1.25 10.79
CA THR A 5 -0.79 1.11 10.62
C THR A 5 -0.28 -0.17 11.24
N LYS A 6 -0.75 -0.51 12.46
CA LYS A 6 -0.38 -1.75 13.15
C LYS A 6 -0.81 -2.99 12.36
N HIS A 7 -2.02 -2.98 11.82
CA HIS A 7 -2.51 -4.04 10.94
C HIS A 7 -1.60 -4.20 9.70
N ASN A 8 -1.29 -3.10 9.01
CA ASN A 8 -0.41 -3.13 7.85
C ASN A 8 0.99 -3.65 8.19
N CYS A 9 1.59 -3.22 9.30
CA CYS A 9 2.89 -3.73 9.74
C CYS A 9 2.83 -5.24 10.01
N LYS A 10 1.80 -5.75 10.69
CA LYS A 10 1.62 -7.18 10.93
C LYS A 10 1.53 -7.99 9.63
N SER A 11 0.78 -7.50 8.64
CA SER A 11 0.66 -8.17 7.33
C SER A 11 2.01 -8.21 6.60
N ILE A 12 2.77 -7.10 6.62
CA ILE A 12 4.10 -7.03 6.00
C ILE A 12 5.10 -7.93 6.73
N ASP A 13 5.09 -7.93 8.07
CA ASP A 13 5.96 -8.78 8.88
C ASP A 13 5.67 -10.27 8.62
N LYS A 14 4.41 -10.65 8.38
CA LYS A 14 4.04 -12.02 7.98
C LYS A 14 4.66 -12.41 6.63
N ILE A 15 4.60 -11.53 5.63
CA ILE A 15 5.18 -11.79 4.30
C ILE A 15 6.71 -11.87 4.39
N MET A 16 7.33 -10.98 5.16
CA MET A 16 8.77 -10.98 5.38
C MET A 16 9.26 -12.32 5.98
N LYS A 17 8.54 -12.86 6.96
CA LYS A 17 8.84 -14.15 7.60
C LYS A 17 8.72 -15.37 6.68
N GLN A 18 8.06 -15.24 5.53
CA GLN A 18 8.00 -16.33 4.54
C GLN A 18 9.30 -16.49 3.77
N VAL A 19 10.09 -15.42 3.69
CA VAL A 19 11.31 -15.38 2.85
C VAL A 19 12.57 -15.30 3.70
N ILE A 20 12.47 -14.73 4.91
CA ILE A 20 13.55 -14.70 5.90
C ILE A 20 13.15 -15.60 7.08
N PRO A 21 13.83 -16.74 7.27
CA PRO A 21 13.61 -17.64 8.39
C PRO A 21 13.78 -16.92 9.75
N SER A 22 12.97 -17.28 10.74
CA SER A 22 12.93 -16.57 12.03
C SER A 22 14.15 -16.81 12.93
N ASP A 23 14.93 -17.85 12.62
CA ASP A 23 16.18 -18.25 13.27
C ASP A 23 17.42 -17.56 12.68
N THR A 24 17.25 -16.73 11.63
CA THR A 24 18.38 -16.08 10.97
C THR A 24 18.92 -14.93 11.83
N LEU A 25 20.22 -14.98 12.14
CA LEU A 25 20.91 -13.88 12.81
C LEU A 25 21.05 -12.67 11.88
N LEU A 26 20.66 -11.51 12.37
CA LEU A 26 20.69 -10.26 11.61
C LEU A 26 22.10 -9.92 11.08
N ALA A 27 23.14 -10.21 11.86
CA ALA A 27 24.55 -9.97 11.51
C ALA A 27 25.03 -10.82 10.31
N ASN A 28 24.35 -11.93 10.01
CA ASN A 28 24.73 -12.85 8.94
C ASN A 28 23.93 -12.59 7.65
N LEU A 29 23.01 -11.62 7.64
CA LEU A 29 22.22 -11.29 6.46
C LEU A 29 23.06 -10.46 5.50
N ASP A 30 23.59 -11.12 4.47
CA ASP A 30 24.33 -10.46 3.41
C ASP A 30 23.39 -9.79 2.39
N ARG A 31 23.96 -8.87 1.62
CA ARG A 31 23.24 -8.13 0.57
C ARG A 31 22.62 -9.05 -0.47
N ARG A 32 23.31 -10.15 -0.82
CA ARG A 32 22.86 -11.08 -1.85
C ARG A 32 21.59 -11.78 -1.42
N PHE A 33 21.55 -12.32 -0.20
CA PHE A 33 20.36 -12.93 0.35
C PHE A 33 19.20 -11.94 0.44
N LEU A 34 19.43 -10.70 0.89
CA LEU A 34 18.39 -9.69 0.96
C LEU A 34 17.83 -9.32 -0.43
N GLN A 35 18.67 -9.28 -1.46
CA GLN A 35 18.24 -9.04 -2.83
C GLN A 35 17.39 -10.21 -3.36
N GLU A 36 17.86 -11.45 -3.20
CA GLU A 36 17.11 -12.66 -3.58
C GLU A 36 15.77 -12.75 -2.83
N ALA A 37 15.74 -12.33 -1.55
CA ALA A 37 14.52 -12.29 -0.76
C ALA A 37 13.51 -11.26 -1.32
N ILE A 38 13.98 -10.07 -1.68
CA ILE A 38 13.13 -9.04 -2.28
C ILE A 38 12.58 -9.52 -3.63
N GLU A 39 13.40 -10.17 -4.45
CA GLU A 39 13.00 -10.70 -5.76
C GLU A 39 11.92 -11.78 -5.64
N LYS A 40 12.06 -12.73 -4.71
CA LYS A 40 11.02 -13.72 -4.41
C LYS A 40 9.68 -13.05 -4.05
N ILE A 41 9.70 -11.96 -3.28
CA ILE A 41 8.49 -11.22 -2.90
C ILE A 41 7.89 -10.47 -4.10
N ILE A 42 8.72 -9.97 -5.01
CA ILE A 42 8.26 -9.34 -6.25
C ILE A 42 7.47 -10.36 -7.08
N GLU A 43 7.97 -11.60 -7.19
CA GLU A 43 7.32 -12.68 -7.94
C GLU A 43 6.01 -13.14 -7.28
N SER A 44 5.99 -13.31 -5.96
CA SER A 44 4.82 -13.87 -5.25
C SER A 44 3.72 -12.84 -4.93
N ASN A 45 4.09 -11.61 -4.58
CA ASN A 45 3.17 -10.60 -4.03
C ASN A 45 3.19 -9.26 -4.77
N GLY A 46 4.04 -9.13 -5.78
CA GLY A 46 4.15 -7.95 -6.63
C GLY A 46 5.01 -6.83 -6.05
N TYR A 47 5.35 -5.89 -6.94
CA TYR A 47 6.28 -4.79 -6.70
C TYR A 47 5.94 -3.91 -5.49
N ILE A 48 4.66 -3.55 -5.32
CA ILE A 48 4.23 -2.65 -4.23
C ILE A 48 4.48 -3.30 -2.87
N THR A 49 4.23 -4.60 -2.77
CA THR A 49 4.43 -5.37 -1.54
C THR A 49 5.91 -5.48 -1.21
N ALA A 50 6.73 -5.85 -2.20
CA ALA A 50 8.18 -5.89 -2.04
C ALA A 50 8.77 -4.54 -1.59
N LYS A 51 8.25 -3.43 -2.12
CA LYS A 51 8.64 -2.07 -1.68
C LYS A 51 8.33 -1.80 -0.21
N LYS A 52 7.15 -2.22 0.26
CA LYS A 52 6.79 -2.10 1.69
C LYS A 52 7.67 -2.98 2.57
N VAL A 53 7.97 -4.21 2.13
CA VAL A 53 8.86 -5.12 2.87
C VAL A 53 10.27 -4.54 2.95
N ARG A 54 10.86 -4.06 1.84
CA ARG A 54 12.18 -3.40 1.86
C ARG A 54 12.19 -2.19 2.79
N HIS A 55 11.15 -1.37 2.78
CA HIS A 55 11.06 -0.22 3.69
C HIS A 55 11.02 -0.65 5.16
N ARG A 56 10.28 -1.73 5.47
CA ARG A 56 10.23 -2.31 6.81
C ARG A 56 11.58 -2.88 7.24
N LEU A 57 12.24 -3.66 6.38
CA LEU A 57 13.59 -4.19 6.60
C LEU A 57 14.60 -3.08 6.85
N ARG A 58 14.58 -2.03 6.03
CA ARG A 58 15.44 -0.86 6.20
C ARG A 58 15.28 -0.24 7.58
N GLY A 59 14.03 -0.11 8.07
CA GLY A 59 13.76 0.40 9.42
C GLY A 59 14.33 -0.49 10.53
N ILE A 60 14.26 -1.81 10.36
CA ILE A 60 14.83 -2.78 11.32
C ILE A 60 16.36 -2.69 11.34
N PHE A 61 17.00 -2.66 10.17
CA PHE A 61 18.46 -2.54 10.07
C PHE A 61 18.97 -1.18 10.57
N ASN A 62 18.26 -0.08 10.27
CA ASN A 62 18.61 1.24 10.81
C ASN A 62 18.58 1.25 12.34
N TYR A 63 17.58 0.61 12.94
CA TYR A 63 17.54 0.43 14.39
C TYR A 63 18.77 -0.37 14.86
N ALA A 64 19.13 -1.46 14.19
CA ALA A 64 20.28 -2.26 14.57
C ALA A 64 21.62 -1.51 14.45
N VAL A 65 21.80 -0.69 13.41
CA VAL A 65 22.96 0.20 13.26
C VAL A 65 23.02 1.22 14.38
N GLN A 66 21.88 1.85 14.71
CA GLN A 66 21.80 2.88 15.76
C GLN A 66 22.25 2.36 17.14
N TYR A 67 21.99 1.09 17.43
CA TYR A 67 22.38 0.43 18.69
C TYR A 67 23.67 -0.39 18.55
N SER A 68 24.41 -0.23 17.46
CA SER A 68 25.70 -0.89 17.20
C SER A 68 25.63 -2.43 17.22
N TYR A 69 24.48 -3.02 16.87
CA TYR A 69 24.36 -4.47 16.67
C TYR A 69 24.95 -4.92 15.33
N ILE A 70 24.96 -4.02 14.35
CA ILE A 70 25.58 -4.20 13.03
C ILE A 70 26.24 -2.87 12.63
N GLU A 71 27.24 -2.93 11.76
CA GLU A 71 27.98 -1.75 11.32
C GLU A 71 27.23 -0.97 10.23
N ASN A 72 26.65 -1.68 9.26
CA ASN A 72 26.06 -1.09 8.07
C ASN A 72 24.65 -1.64 7.80
N ASN A 73 23.82 -0.83 7.15
CA ASN A 73 22.51 -1.26 6.70
C ASN A 73 22.61 -1.90 5.30
N GLU A 74 22.73 -3.23 5.23
CA GLU A 74 22.86 -3.95 3.96
C GLU A 74 21.63 -3.80 3.04
N VAL A 75 20.46 -3.47 3.59
CA VAL A 75 19.23 -3.23 2.82
C VAL A 75 19.37 -2.00 1.92
N ASP A 76 20.20 -1.02 2.28
CA ASP A 76 20.35 0.21 1.50
C ASP A 76 20.97 -0.04 0.13
N TYR A 77 21.75 -1.11 0.00
CA TYR A 77 22.37 -1.54 -1.25
C TYR A 77 21.47 -2.46 -2.09
N THR A 78 20.32 -2.87 -1.59
CA THR A 78 19.34 -3.65 -2.37
C THR A 78 18.54 -2.73 -3.30
N THR A 79 18.12 -3.27 -4.44
CA THR A 79 17.32 -2.53 -5.42
C THR A 79 16.01 -3.24 -5.69
N ILE A 80 14.96 -2.44 -5.95
CA ILE A 80 13.68 -2.97 -6.43
C ILE A 80 13.59 -2.55 -7.89
N PRO A 81 13.88 -3.45 -8.85
CA PRO A 81 13.84 -3.11 -10.26
C PRO A 81 12.43 -2.65 -10.60
N GLN A 82 12.31 -1.38 -10.99
CA GLN A 82 11.04 -0.84 -11.44
C GLN A 82 10.84 -1.27 -12.89
N LYS A 83 9.80 -2.07 -13.13
CA LYS A 83 9.41 -2.37 -14.51
C LYS A 83 9.01 -1.05 -15.19
N PRO A 84 9.53 -0.75 -16.40
CA PRO A 84 9.07 0.41 -17.15
C PRO A 84 7.58 0.27 -17.40
N LYS A 85 6.83 1.34 -17.19
CA LYS A 85 5.39 1.34 -17.43
C LYS A 85 5.14 1.32 -18.94
N THR A 86 4.34 0.39 -19.41
CA THR A 86 3.93 0.39 -20.82
C THR A 86 2.88 1.48 -21.06
N LEU A 87 2.72 1.90 -22.33
CA LEU A 87 1.69 2.86 -22.71
C LEU A 87 0.28 2.34 -22.32
N GLU A 88 0.03 1.05 -22.52
CA GLU A 88 -1.22 0.40 -22.13
C GLU A 88 -1.49 0.48 -20.61
N GLU A 89 -0.48 0.31 -19.76
CA GLU A 89 -0.64 0.44 -18.31
C GLU A 89 -0.96 1.87 -17.89
N LEU A 90 -0.44 2.86 -18.62
CA LEU A 90 -0.74 4.27 -18.39
C LEU A 90 -2.17 4.60 -18.82
N GLU A 91 -2.61 4.09 -19.96
CA GLU A 91 -3.98 4.25 -20.45
C GLU A 91 -4.99 3.55 -19.53
N LYS A 92 -4.71 2.32 -19.09
CA LYS A 92 -5.55 1.63 -18.08
C LYS A 92 -5.69 2.44 -16.81
N LYS A 93 -4.62 3.09 -16.34
CA LYS A 93 -4.69 3.97 -15.16
C LYS A 93 -5.56 5.20 -15.39
N ARG A 94 -5.55 5.77 -16.58
CA ARG A 94 -6.43 6.89 -16.93
C ARG A 94 -7.89 6.46 -17.00
N ASN A 95 -8.16 5.27 -17.52
CA ASN A 95 -9.51 4.71 -17.61
C ASN A 95 -10.10 4.28 -16.26
N ASN A 96 -9.32 4.28 -15.18
CA ASN A 96 -9.82 3.98 -13.84
C ASN A 96 -10.53 5.17 -13.16
N PHE A 97 -10.55 6.35 -13.78
CA PHE A 97 -11.24 7.52 -13.25
C PHE A 97 -12.61 7.68 -13.89
N LEU A 98 -13.62 7.92 -13.06
CA LEU A 98 -14.97 8.24 -13.53
C LEU A 98 -15.01 9.67 -14.06
N THR A 99 -15.53 9.83 -15.27
CA THR A 99 -15.89 11.12 -15.83
C THR A 99 -17.15 11.68 -15.17
N MET A 100 -17.38 12.99 -15.29
CA MET A 100 -18.58 13.62 -14.74
C MET A 100 -19.88 13.05 -15.34
N GLN A 101 -19.85 12.59 -16.60
CA GLN A 101 -20.99 11.94 -17.24
C GLN A 101 -21.27 10.55 -16.62
N GLU A 102 -20.23 9.77 -16.37
CA GLU A 102 -20.35 8.46 -15.70
C GLU A 102 -20.81 8.61 -14.25
N ILE A 103 -20.35 9.64 -13.54
CA ILE A 103 -20.82 9.95 -12.18
C ILE A 103 -22.31 10.28 -12.19
N LYS A 104 -22.78 11.12 -13.13
CA LYS A 104 -24.21 11.42 -13.28
C LYS A 104 -25.03 10.16 -13.54
N ALA A 105 -24.58 9.33 -14.49
CA ALA A 105 -25.24 8.07 -14.80
C ALA A 105 -25.28 7.11 -13.59
N LEU A 106 -24.20 7.05 -12.81
CA LEU A 106 -24.14 6.27 -11.57
C LEU A 106 -25.17 6.77 -10.55
N VAL A 107 -25.23 8.09 -10.32
CA VAL A 107 -26.19 8.70 -9.40
C VAL A 107 -27.64 8.43 -9.85
N ASP A 108 -27.93 8.54 -11.14
CA ASP A 108 -29.25 8.25 -11.70
C ASP A 108 -29.66 6.79 -11.46
N VAL A 109 -28.74 5.84 -11.68
CA VAL A 109 -28.99 4.41 -11.41
C VAL A 109 -29.22 4.15 -9.92
N LEU A 110 -28.46 4.80 -9.04
CA LEU A 110 -28.60 4.65 -7.59
C LEU A 110 -29.93 5.22 -7.09
N ASN A 111 -30.37 6.36 -7.63
CA ASN A 111 -31.63 6.99 -7.26
C ASN A 111 -32.87 6.19 -7.69
N ARG A 112 -32.78 5.46 -8.80
CA ARG A 112 -33.86 4.59 -9.30
C ARG A 112 -34.02 3.29 -8.52
N ARG A 113 -33.03 2.89 -7.72
CA ARG A 113 -33.09 1.68 -6.90
C ARG A 113 -33.62 1.99 -5.51
N GLU A 114 -34.56 1.18 -5.03
CA GLU A 114 -35.07 1.28 -3.67
C GLU A 114 -33.93 1.12 -2.65
N TYR A 115 -33.94 1.91 -1.57
CA TYR A 115 -32.94 1.92 -0.50
C TYR A 115 -31.51 2.38 -0.88
N HIS A 116 -31.28 2.85 -2.11
CA HIS A 116 -29.94 3.22 -2.62
C HIS A 116 -29.69 4.73 -2.72
N GLN A 117 -30.70 5.57 -2.46
CA GLN A 117 -30.62 7.04 -2.55
C GLN A 117 -29.48 7.60 -1.69
N LYS A 118 -29.28 7.05 -0.49
CA LYS A 118 -28.16 7.42 0.40
C LYS A 118 -26.78 7.27 -0.26
N TYR A 119 -26.60 6.30 -1.15
CA TYR A 119 -25.32 6.11 -1.85
C TYR A 119 -25.15 7.12 -2.97
N ALA A 120 -26.25 7.54 -3.63
CA ALA A 120 -26.21 8.65 -4.58
C ALA A 120 -25.76 9.94 -3.88
N ASP A 121 -26.32 10.24 -2.70
CA ASP A 121 -25.92 11.40 -1.90
C ASP A 121 -24.44 11.33 -1.50
N MET A 122 -23.97 10.15 -1.06
CA MET A 122 -22.55 9.95 -0.73
C MET A 122 -21.64 10.21 -1.94
N VAL A 123 -21.98 9.67 -3.11
CA VAL A 123 -21.22 9.90 -4.36
C VAL A 123 -21.16 11.39 -4.67
N LEU A 124 -22.29 12.10 -4.61
CA LEU A 124 -22.35 13.54 -4.88
C LEU A 124 -21.47 14.33 -3.93
N VAL A 125 -21.56 14.09 -2.61
CA VAL A 125 -20.74 14.79 -1.62
C VAL A 125 -19.26 14.54 -1.87
N LEU A 126 -18.84 13.28 -2.11
CA LEU A 126 -17.44 12.95 -2.38
C LEU A 126 -16.93 13.64 -3.66
N THR A 127 -17.71 13.63 -4.73
CA THR A 127 -17.33 14.26 -6.01
C THR A 127 -17.25 15.77 -5.91
N LEU A 128 -18.18 16.43 -5.20
CA LEU A 128 -18.27 17.89 -5.16
C LEU A 128 -17.31 18.52 -4.13
N THR A 129 -16.97 17.80 -3.06
CA THR A 129 -16.13 18.33 -1.98
C THR A 129 -14.68 17.83 -2.03
N GLY A 130 -14.42 16.71 -2.70
CA GLY A 130 -13.11 16.07 -2.71
C GLY A 130 -12.70 15.43 -1.37
N MET A 131 -13.64 15.29 -0.42
CA MET A 131 -13.40 14.61 0.86
C MET A 131 -13.07 13.13 0.67
N ARG A 132 -12.32 12.56 1.62
CA ARG A 132 -12.15 11.10 1.69
C ARG A 132 -13.39 10.45 2.29
N TYR A 133 -13.67 9.22 1.89
CA TYR A 133 -14.81 8.44 2.42
C TYR A 133 -14.85 8.39 3.95
N GLY A 134 -13.71 8.20 4.61
CA GLY A 134 -13.64 8.19 6.08
C GLY A 134 -14.05 9.51 6.74
N GLU A 135 -13.80 10.64 6.07
CA GLU A 135 -14.22 11.97 6.52
C GLU A 135 -15.73 12.12 6.34
N LEU A 136 -16.28 11.67 5.19
CA LEU A 136 -17.72 11.65 4.94
C LEU A 136 -18.47 10.83 5.99
N THR A 137 -17.99 9.63 6.32
CA THR A 137 -18.67 8.76 7.30
C THR A 137 -18.60 9.31 8.73
N ALA A 138 -17.68 10.22 8.99
CA ALA A 138 -17.53 10.87 10.29
C ALA A 138 -18.31 12.20 10.38
N LEU A 139 -19.05 12.60 9.34
CA LEU A 139 -19.87 13.81 9.37
C LEU A 139 -20.95 13.71 10.45
N GLN A 140 -21.11 14.79 11.20
CA GLN A 140 -22.11 14.92 12.24
C GLN A 140 -22.94 16.17 11.99
N LEU A 141 -24.23 16.12 12.32
CA LEU A 141 -25.14 17.27 12.19
C LEU A 141 -24.79 18.44 13.14
N LYS A 142 -23.93 18.20 14.13
CA LYS A 142 -23.46 19.20 15.09
C LYS A 142 -22.15 19.82 14.63
N ASN A 143 -22.23 21.10 14.28
CA ASN A 143 -21.32 22.11 14.81
C ASN A 143 -21.95 22.64 16.11
#